data_AF-A0A519QN58-F1
#
_entry.id   AF-A0A519QN58-F1
#
_cell.length_a   1.000
_cell.length_b   1.000
_cell.length_c   1.000
_cell.angle_alpha   90.00
_cell.angle_beta   90.00
_cell.angle_gamma   90.00
#
_symmetry.space_group_name_H-M   'P 1'
#
loop_
_entity.id
_entity.type
_entity.pdbx_description
1 polymer ?
#
loop_
_entity_poly.entity_id
_entity_poly.type
_entity_poly.pdbx_seq_one_letter_code
_entity_poly.pdbx_strand_id
1 'polypeptide(L)'
;MMNPIKRMAWSVATLPLVLMGCAASEAPKTAAVQDAAPALARTLPGQQIVAMRRLTEAQYRNVIADVFGPDVVVAGRIEPIVRPVHEMIASGAAEASISPAGLDQFDAMGRNIAAQVFGEQRRAQFVPCAPKDEKVADAACAAKVLTPLGRYLFRRPMSPAEQAFFVKLAGDGAGPTGSFHKGLELALAAMLTSPRFLYIVETAEPDPAKPGELRLDAWSRAARLSFLLWNTTPNETLLKAAEAGKLTDQAQLSILAETMVASPRFEQGVRAFFADMLLFEKFDELSKDPVIYPYFNQDVVQALPEQMLRTITDHLVARRGDYRDLFTTQRTFMTRSLGGLYQVPVGRSAGWVPYEFAPGDDRAGLLGQAGFLALYSHSGRSSPTLRGRAVRELLMCEPVPNPPGNVNFTAVQETGNKAKPTARIRLLAHATDPSCSGCHKITDPIGLSLERFDGLGMARKTENAALIDASGEMDGKLFQGAIGLGKTMAESSSTTQCLSMRALSYATGRSGEDVSNYVEGLERKFAAGGYGIRALFSQIATMPEAYQVVTKPLAAPTHVSMLTQ
;
A
#
# COMPACT_ATOMS: atom_id res chain seq x y z
N MET A 1 32.20 -71.27 4.37
CA MET A 1 30.76 -71.43 4.63
C MET A 1 30.01 -70.81 3.44
N MET A 2 29.91 -71.45 2.28
CA MET A 2 28.89 -72.44 1.86
C MET A 2 27.42 -71.98 2.02
N ASN A 3 26.90 -71.33 0.95
CA ASN A 3 25.65 -71.61 0.18
C ASN A 3 24.23 -71.44 0.84
N PRO A 4 23.10 -71.37 0.07
CA PRO A 4 22.76 -70.55 -1.14
C PRO A 4 21.23 -70.18 -1.34
N ILE A 5 20.87 -69.74 -2.57
CA ILE A 5 19.56 -69.77 -3.32
C ILE A 5 18.47 -68.74 -2.90
N LYS A 6 17.78 -67.95 -3.76
CA LYS A 6 17.19 -68.19 -5.10
C LYS A 6 17.08 -66.91 -5.97
N ARG A 7 17.45 -67.06 -7.25
CA ARG A 7 16.96 -66.23 -8.37
C ARG A 7 15.75 -66.92 -9.00
N MET A 8 14.73 -66.16 -9.34
CA MET A 8 13.54 -66.62 -10.05
C MET A 8 13.42 -65.84 -11.36
N ALA A 9 13.31 -66.56 -12.47
CA ALA A 9 13.07 -66.04 -13.81
C ALA A 9 11.57 -66.19 -14.18
N TRP A 10 11.27 -65.98 -15.47
CA TRP A 10 10.00 -66.24 -16.21
C TRP A 10 9.03 -65.04 -16.25
N SER A 11 8.44 -64.60 -17.37
CA SER A 11 8.57 -64.88 -18.81
C SER A 11 7.84 -63.73 -19.56
N VAL A 12 8.34 -63.31 -20.73
CA VAL A 12 7.65 -62.33 -21.60
C VAL A 12 6.69 -63.09 -22.52
N ALA A 13 5.40 -62.80 -22.41
CA ALA A 13 4.38 -63.28 -23.34
C ALA A 13 3.90 -62.11 -24.21
N THR A 14 4.15 -62.22 -25.52
CA THR A 14 3.59 -61.35 -26.56
C THR A 14 2.20 -61.84 -26.95
N LEU A 15 1.18 -60.98 -26.81
CA LEU A 15 -0.17 -61.20 -27.35
C LEU A 15 -0.46 -60.21 -28.50
N PRO A 16 -1.12 -60.63 -29.59
CA PRO A 16 -1.35 -59.80 -30.76
C PRO A 16 -2.58 -58.88 -30.58
N LEU A 17 -2.47 -57.68 -31.13
CA LEU A 17 -3.54 -56.69 -31.20
C LEU A 17 -4.56 -57.10 -32.28
N VAL A 18 -5.80 -57.40 -31.90
CA VAL A 18 -6.94 -57.56 -32.83
C VAL A 18 -7.77 -56.29 -32.78
N LEU A 19 -7.85 -55.59 -33.92
CA LEU A 19 -8.75 -54.46 -34.17
C LEU A 19 -10.17 -55.01 -34.43
N MET A 20 -11.10 -54.70 -33.53
CA MET A 20 -12.55 -54.82 -33.74
C MET A 20 -13.17 -53.46 -33.49
N GLY A 21 -13.65 -52.81 -34.56
CA GLY A 21 -14.52 -51.65 -34.46
C GLY A 21 -15.97 -52.08 -34.29
N CYS A 22 -16.74 -51.34 -33.49
CA CYS A 22 -18.19 -51.21 -33.63
C CYS A 22 -18.73 -49.98 -32.87
N ALA A 23 -19.50 -49.19 -33.63
CA ALA A 23 -20.70 -48.42 -33.28
C ALA A 23 -20.63 -47.37 -32.16
N ALA A 24 -20.75 -46.11 -32.59
CA ALA A 24 -21.07 -44.96 -31.76
C ALA A 24 -22.47 -45.12 -31.14
N SER A 25 -22.53 -45.16 -29.80
CA SER A 25 -23.75 -44.89 -29.04
C SER A 25 -23.87 -43.38 -28.81
N GLU A 26 -25.03 -42.82 -29.14
CA GLU A 26 -25.36 -41.40 -28.94
C GLU A 26 -25.02 -40.91 -27.52
N ALA A 27 -24.25 -39.83 -27.45
CA ALA A 27 -23.99 -39.12 -26.20
C ALA A 27 -25.30 -38.50 -25.68
N PRO A 28 -25.58 -38.57 -24.36
CA PRO A 28 -26.75 -37.92 -23.80
C PRO A 28 -26.65 -36.42 -24.04
N LYS A 29 -27.71 -35.85 -24.64
CA LYS A 29 -27.86 -34.41 -24.85
C LYS A 29 -27.62 -33.69 -23.53
N THR A 30 -26.53 -32.95 -23.44
CA THR A 30 -26.30 -31.97 -22.39
C THR A 30 -27.47 -30.99 -22.42
N ALA A 31 -28.27 -31.01 -21.35
CA ALA A 31 -29.22 -29.94 -21.11
C ALA A 31 -28.40 -28.64 -21.08
N ALA A 32 -28.71 -27.73 -21.99
CA ALA A 32 -28.13 -26.39 -22.00
C ALA A 32 -28.37 -25.77 -20.62
N VAL A 33 -27.31 -25.67 -19.82
CA VAL A 33 -27.29 -24.75 -18.70
C VAL A 33 -27.42 -23.39 -19.34
N GLN A 34 -28.58 -22.76 -19.19
CA GLN A 34 -28.71 -21.34 -19.50
C GLN A 34 -27.62 -20.62 -18.73
N ASP A 35 -26.71 -19.98 -19.45
CA ASP A 35 -25.69 -19.09 -18.92
C ASP A 35 -26.37 -17.96 -18.14
N ALA A 36 -26.69 -18.22 -16.88
CA ALA A 36 -26.82 -17.17 -15.90
C ALA A 36 -25.41 -16.70 -15.61
N ALA A 37 -24.92 -15.77 -16.44
CA ALA A 37 -23.77 -14.96 -16.09
C ALA A 37 -23.92 -14.52 -14.63
N PRO A 38 -22.89 -14.67 -13.77
CA PRO A 38 -22.97 -14.21 -12.40
C PRO A 38 -23.41 -12.75 -12.44
N ALA A 39 -24.44 -12.41 -11.68
CA ALA A 39 -25.05 -11.08 -11.71
C ALA A 39 -23.99 -10.03 -11.42
N LEU A 40 -23.40 -9.47 -12.48
CA LEU A 40 -22.60 -8.26 -12.40
C LEU A 40 -23.48 -7.21 -11.73
N ALA A 41 -22.91 -6.59 -10.70
CA ALA A 41 -23.54 -5.66 -9.78
C ALA A 41 -24.56 -4.75 -10.48
N ARG A 42 -25.85 -5.07 -10.38
CA ARG A 42 -26.90 -4.08 -10.69
C ARG A 42 -26.81 -3.00 -9.63
N THR A 43 -26.29 -1.84 -10.01
CA THR A 43 -26.45 -0.61 -9.25
C THR A 43 -27.94 -0.29 -9.12
N LEU A 44 -28.31 0.47 -8.08
CA LEU A 44 -29.68 0.96 -7.97
C LEU A 44 -30.02 1.83 -9.20
N PRO A 45 -31.29 1.94 -9.61
CA PRO A 45 -31.69 2.81 -10.72
C PRO A 45 -31.15 4.24 -10.52
N GLY A 46 -30.37 4.74 -11.49
CA GLY A 46 -29.74 6.07 -11.44
C GLY A 46 -28.35 6.12 -10.78
N GLN A 47 -27.87 5.01 -10.22
CA GLN A 47 -26.51 4.90 -9.70
C GLN A 47 -25.56 4.25 -10.72
N GLN A 48 -24.32 4.73 -10.77
CA GLN A 48 -23.28 4.20 -11.66
C GLN A 48 -21.96 4.01 -10.92
N ILE A 49 -21.27 2.91 -11.20
CA ILE A 49 -19.90 2.70 -10.71
C ILE A 49 -18.99 3.63 -11.49
N VAL A 50 -18.25 4.49 -10.78
CA VAL A 50 -17.39 5.52 -11.39
C VAL A 50 -15.91 5.27 -11.15
N ALA A 51 -15.58 4.47 -10.14
CA ALA A 51 -14.22 4.03 -9.88
C ALA A 51 -14.20 2.73 -9.08
N MET A 52 -13.12 1.97 -9.24
CA MET A 52 -12.80 0.81 -8.40
C MET A 52 -11.33 0.88 -8.05
N ARG A 53 -10.99 0.77 -6.76
CA ARG A 53 -9.60 0.70 -6.31
C ARG A 53 -9.36 -0.61 -5.60
N ARG A 54 -8.41 -1.42 -6.06
CA ARG A 54 -8.07 -2.68 -5.39
C ARG A 54 -7.56 -2.38 -3.99
N LEU A 55 -7.98 -3.15 -2.99
CA LEU A 55 -7.39 -3.03 -1.66
C LEU A 55 -5.89 -3.34 -1.73
N THR A 56 -5.08 -2.51 -1.07
CA THR A 56 -3.68 -2.86 -0.83
C THR A 56 -3.59 -4.02 0.16
N GLU A 57 -2.44 -4.68 0.24
CA GLU A 57 -2.23 -5.74 1.24
C GLU A 57 -2.50 -5.25 2.67
N ALA A 58 -1.99 -4.06 3.02
CA ALA A 58 -2.23 -3.46 4.32
C ALA A 58 -3.73 -3.20 4.56
N GLN A 59 -4.44 -2.67 3.57
CA GLN A 59 -5.88 -2.41 3.67
C GLN A 59 -6.68 -3.71 3.85
N TYR A 60 -6.37 -4.76 3.07
CA TYR A 60 -7.00 -6.07 3.21
C TYR A 60 -6.85 -6.59 4.65
N ARG A 61 -5.60 -6.64 5.14
CA ARG A 61 -5.29 -7.13 6.50
C ARG A 61 -5.98 -6.29 7.59
N ASN A 62 -6.02 -4.97 7.44
CA ASN A 62 -6.69 -4.07 8.38
C ASN A 62 -8.21 -4.30 8.40
N VAL A 63 -8.83 -4.47 7.23
CA VAL A 63 -10.27 -4.75 7.16
C VAL A 63 -10.59 -6.07 7.85
N ILE A 64 -9.78 -7.11 7.63
CA ILE A 64 -9.97 -8.40 8.31
C ILE A 64 -9.82 -8.24 9.83
N ALA A 65 -8.78 -7.54 10.29
CA ALA A 65 -8.57 -7.29 11.72
C ALA A 65 -9.68 -6.46 12.37
N ASP A 66 -10.26 -5.48 11.66
CA ASP A 66 -11.34 -4.65 12.17
C ASP A 66 -12.70 -5.37 12.20
N VAL A 67 -12.99 -6.18 11.17
CA VAL A 67 -14.29 -6.87 11.06
C VAL A 67 -14.30 -8.14 11.90
N PHE A 68 -13.19 -8.87 11.91
CA PHE A 68 -13.09 -10.17 12.55
C PHE A 68 -12.14 -10.19 13.73
N GLY A 69 -11.50 -9.09 14.12
CA GLY A 69 -10.56 -9.06 15.25
C GLY A 69 -9.10 -9.36 14.85
N PRO A 70 -8.13 -8.82 15.59
CA PRO A 70 -6.71 -8.85 15.23
C PRO A 70 -6.07 -10.24 15.28
N ASP A 71 -6.71 -11.19 15.97
CA ASP A 71 -6.21 -12.56 16.10
C ASP A 71 -6.48 -13.41 14.85
N VAL A 72 -7.26 -12.91 13.88
CA VAL A 72 -7.45 -13.58 12.59
C VAL A 72 -6.21 -13.42 11.74
N VAL A 73 -5.53 -14.55 11.50
CA VAL A 73 -4.33 -14.59 10.69
C VAL A 73 -4.69 -14.62 9.23
N VAL A 74 -4.24 -13.61 8.47
CA VAL A 74 -4.31 -13.63 7.01
C VAL A 74 -3.05 -14.32 6.48
N ALA A 75 -3.13 -15.63 6.26
CA ALA A 75 -2.01 -16.45 5.79
C ALA A 75 -1.88 -16.40 4.26
N GLY A 76 -0.76 -15.89 3.77
CA GLY A 76 -0.49 -15.80 2.33
C GLY A 76 0.15 -14.48 1.95
N ARG A 77 0.61 -14.41 0.69
CA ARG A 77 1.06 -13.17 0.05
C ARG A 77 -0.07 -12.67 -0.84
N ILE A 78 -0.24 -11.36 -0.89
CA ILE A 78 -1.14 -10.71 -1.84
C ILE A 78 -0.28 -10.25 -3.02
N GLU A 79 -0.73 -10.55 -4.24
CA GLU A 79 -0.09 -10.02 -5.45
C GLU A 79 0.10 -8.50 -5.31
N PRO A 80 1.31 -7.95 -5.48
CA PRO A 80 1.54 -6.52 -5.25
C PRO A 80 0.80 -5.66 -6.27
N ILE A 81 0.46 -4.43 -5.88
CA ILE A 81 -0.05 -3.41 -6.82
C ILE A 81 1.17 -2.77 -7.48
N VAL A 82 1.16 -2.70 -8.81
CA VAL A 82 2.21 -1.99 -9.55
C VAL A 82 2.03 -0.50 -9.34
N ARG A 83 3.06 0.15 -8.76
CA ARG A 83 3.12 1.60 -8.63
C ARG A 83 3.36 2.23 -10.01
N PRO A 84 2.52 3.16 -10.48
CA PRO A 84 2.81 3.92 -11.69
C PRO A 84 4.02 4.83 -11.49
N VAL A 85 4.74 5.15 -12.57
CA VAL A 85 5.99 5.90 -12.48
C VAL A 85 5.75 7.29 -11.85
N HIS A 86 6.52 7.62 -10.82
CA HIS A 86 6.40 8.85 -10.02
C HIS A 86 5.05 9.04 -9.29
N GLU A 87 4.22 8.00 -9.17
CA GLU A 87 2.88 8.07 -8.55
C GLU A 87 2.75 7.22 -7.28
N MET A 88 1.58 7.29 -6.65
CA MET A 88 1.23 6.53 -5.45
C MET A 88 0.79 5.10 -5.79
N ILE A 89 1.01 4.13 -4.88
CA ILE A 89 0.35 2.80 -4.98
C ILE A 89 -1.17 2.99 -4.97
N ALA A 90 -1.69 3.92 -4.17
CA ALA A 90 -3.11 4.26 -4.15
C ALA A 90 -3.68 4.65 -5.53
N SER A 91 -2.87 5.26 -6.41
CA SER A 91 -3.26 5.59 -7.79
C SER A 91 -3.18 4.35 -8.69
N GLY A 92 -2.13 3.53 -8.57
CA GLY A 92 -2.03 2.24 -9.27
C GLY A 92 -3.15 1.26 -8.90
N ALA A 93 -3.67 1.35 -7.67
CA ALA A 93 -4.80 0.56 -7.20
C ALA A 93 -6.07 0.79 -8.02
N ALA A 94 -6.22 1.98 -8.63
CA ALA A 94 -7.36 2.31 -9.50
C ALA A 94 -7.32 1.58 -10.86
N GLU A 95 -6.14 1.13 -11.28
CA GLU A 95 -5.90 0.42 -12.54
C GLU A 95 -5.61 -1.08 -12.32
N ALA A 96 -5.45 -1.50 -11.06
CA ALA A 96 -5.04 -2.85 -10.71
C ALA A 96 -6.13 -3.90 -10.99
N SER A 97 -5.80 -4.86 -11.85
CA SER A 97 -6.56 -6.10 -12.02
C SER A 97 -6.12 -7.17 -11.01
N ILE A 98 -6.77 -8.33 -11.04
CA ILE A 98 -6.38 -9.52 -10.28
C ILE A 98 -6.01 -10.60 -11.28
N SER A 99 -4.79 -11.14 -11.18
CA SER A 99 -4.38 -12.28 -12.00
C SER A 99 -5.13 -13.55 -11.58
N PRO A 100 -5.21 -14.59 -12.44
CA PRO A 100 -5.80 -15.87 -12.04
C PRO A 100 -5.15 -16.46 -10.78
N ALA A 101 -3.81 -16.42 -10.69
CA ALA A 101 -3.08 -16.86 -9.50
C ALA A 101 -3.38 -15.99 -8.27
N GLY A 102 -3.54 -14.67 -8.45
CA GLY A 102 -3.97 -13.77 -7.40
C GLY A 102 -5.38 -14.09 -6.89
N LEU A 103 -6.31 -14.45 -7.77
CA LEU A 103 -7.65 -14.88 -7.39
C LEU A 103 -7.63 -16.18 -6.57
N ASP A 104 -6.83 -17.16 -6.98
CA ASP A 104 -6.63 -18.41 -6.23
C ASP A 104 -6.05 -18.13 -4.83
N GLN A 105 -5.11 -17.18 -4.72
CA GLN A 105 -4.58 -16.74 -3.43
C GLN A 105 -5.66 -16.10 -2.56
N PHE A 106 -6.50 -15.21 -3.11
CA PHE A 106 -7.61 -14.61 -2.38
C PHE A 106 -8.65 -15.65 -1.94
N ASP A 107 -8.94 -16.67 -2.75
CA ASP A 107 -9.83 -17.78 -2.35
C ASP A 107 -9.23 -18.59 -1.21
N ALA A 108 -7.95 -18.97 -1.29
CA ALA A 108 -7.26 -19.67 -0.22
C ALA A 108 -7.26 -18.87 1.09
N MET A 109 -6.95 -17.57 1.02
CA MET A 109 -7.03 -16.66 2.18
C MET A 109 -8.46 -16.55 2.72
N GLY A 110 -9.46 -16.36 1.85
CA GLY A 110 -10.86 -16.26 2.23
C GLY A 110 -11.36 -17.49 2.96
N ARG A 111 -11.01 -18.69 2.49
CA ARG A 111 -11.33 -19.97 3.16
C ARG A 111 -10.64 -20.08 4.51
N ASN A 112 -9.37 -19.73 4.60
CA ASN A 112 -8.62 -19.78 5.85
C ASN A 112 -9.18 -18.82 6.91
N ILE A 113 -9.52 -17.59 6.50
CA ILE A 113 -10.19 -16.60 7.35
C ILE A 113 -11.55 -17.12 7.80
N ALA A 114 -12.36 -17.63 6.87
CA ALA A 114 -13.70 -18.11 7.19
C ALA A 114 -13.69 -19.29 8.19
N ALA A 115 -12.75 -20.22 8.03
CA ALA A 115 -12.54 -21.32 8.96
C ALA A 115 -12.14 -20.84 10.38
N GLN A 116 -11.33 -19.78 10.49
CA GLN A 116 -11.01 -19.16 11.77
C GLN A 116 -12.22 -18.45 12.40
N VAL A 117 -13.05 -17.79 11.60
CA VAL A 117 -14.23 -17.03 12.06
C VAL A 117 -15.33 -17.95 12.58
N PHE A 118 -15.64 -19.03 11.86
CA PHE A 118 -16.71 -19.98 12.23
C PHE A 118 -16.22 -21.24 12.95
N GLY A 119 -14.92 -21.32 13.23
CA GLY A 119 -14.33 -22.34 14.07
C GLY A 119 -14.93 -22.32 15.49
N GLU A 120 -14.89 -23.47 16.17
CA GLU A 120 -15.59 -23.69 17.45
C GLU A 120 -15.30 -22.63 18.52
N GLN A 121 -14.05 -22.17 18.59
CA GLN A 121 -13.60 -21.17 19.58
C GLN A 121 -14.23 -19.79 19.39
N ARG A 122 -14.68 -19.45 18.18
CA ARG A 122 -15.09 -18.08 17.80
C ARG A 122 -16.51 -18.00 17.26
N ARG A 123 -17.08 -19.14 16.88
CA ARG A 123 -18.43 -19.29 16.32
C ARG A 123 -19.49 -18.51 17.10
N ALA A 124 -19.49 -18.61 18.43
CA ALA A 124 -20.48 -17.93 19.28
C ALA A 124 -20.44 -16.39 19.17
N GLN A 125 -19.31 -15.81 18.72
CA GLN A 125 -19.16 -14.37 18.52
C GLN A 125 -19.83 -13.89 17.21
N PHE A 126 -19.86 -14.74 16.18
CA PHE A 126 -20.31 -14.37 14.83
C PHE A 126 -21.64 -15.02 14.41
N VAL A 127 -22.10 -16.04 15.14
CA VAL A 127 -23.35 -16.76 14.86
C VAL A 127 -24.35 -16.50 16.00
N PRO A 128 -25.19 -15.45 15.90
CA PRO A 128 -26.07 -15.02 16.99
C PRO A 128 -27.36 -15.86 17.09
N CYS A 129 -27.47 -16.94 16.33
CA CYS A 129 -28.64 -17.82 16.28
C CYS A 129 -28.20 -19.28 16.37
N ALA A 130 -29.03 -20.12 16.98
CA ALA A 130 -28.89 -21.57 16.87
C ALA A 130 -29.60 -22.03 15.59
N PRO A 131 -28.93 -22.73 14.65
CA PRO A 131 -29.62 -23.36 13.55
C PRO A 131 -30.55 -24.45 14.08
N LYS A 132 -31.66 -24.71 13.38
CA LYS A 132 -32.62 -25.76 13.79
C LYS A 132 -31.98 -27.15 13.86
N ASP A 133 -31.04 -27.41 12.97
CA ASP A 133 -30.19 -28.61 12.95
C ASP A 133 -28.83 -28.21 12.37
N GLU A 134 -27.77 -28.50 13.12
CA GLU A 134 -26.38 -28.19 12.78
C GLU A 134 -25.90 -28.87 11.49
N LYS A 135 -26.61 -29.89 11.01
CA LYS A 135 -26.24 -30.68 9.84
C LYS A 135 -26.85 -30.20 8.52
N VAL A 136 -27.80 -29.26 8.56
CA VAL A 136 -28.57 -28.84 7.39
C VAL A 136 -28.57 -27.32 7.22
N ALA A 137 -29.03 -26.86 6.06
CA ALA A 137 -29.16 -25.43 5.79
C ALA A 137 -30.24 -24.77 6.66
N ASP A 138 -29.94 -23.59 7.21
CA ASP A 138 -30.91 -22.70 7.84
C ASP A 138 -30.79 -21.30 7.23
N ALA A 139 -31.64 -21.01 6.23
CA ALA A 139 -31.58 -19.76 5.49
C ALA A 139 -31.81 -18.53 6.37
N ALA A 140 -32.66 -18.64 7.40
CA ALA A 140 -32.96 -17.54 8.30
C ALA A 140 -31.77 -17.25 9.23
N CYS A 141 -31.13 -18.28 9.78
CA CYS A 141 -29.93 -18.10 10.58
C CYS A 141 -28.75 -17.63 9.73
N ALA A 142 -28.56 -18.18 8.52
CA ALA A 142 -27.54 -17.71 7.58
C ALA A 142 -27.70 -16.23 7.22
N ALA A 143 -28.93 -15.76 6.97
CA ALA A 143 -29.20 -14.34 6.71
C ALA A 143 -28.83 -13.45 7.91
N LYS A 144 -29.15 -13.88 9.15
CA LYS A 144 -28.79 -13.15 10.38
C LYS A 144 -27.28 -13.02 10.58
N VAL A 145 -26.49 -13.96 10.07
CA VAL A 145 -25.02 -13.93 10.12
C VAL A 145 -24.44 -13.09 8.98
N LEU A 146 -24.83 -13.40 7.74
CA LEU A 146 -24.16 -12.88 6.54
C LEU A 146 -24.54 -11.43 6.25
N THR A 147 -25.76 -10.99 6.57
CA THR A 147 -26.22 -9.61 6.30
C THR A 147 -25.38 -8.55 7.01
N PRO A 148 -25.15 -8.63 8.34
CA PRO A 148 -24.27 -7.71 9.03
C PRO A 148 -22.83 -7.76 8.51
N LEU A 149 -22.27 -8.95 8.27
CA LEU A 149 -20.91 -9.09 7.74
C LEU A 149 -20.76 -8.43 6.36
N GLY A 150 -21.73 -8.64 5.48
CA GLY A 150 -21.74 -8.05 4.14
C GLY A 150 -21.79 -6.54 4.16
N ARG A 151 -22.45 -5.94 5.15
CA ARG A 151 -22.47 -4.48 5.31
C ARG A 151 -21.07 -3.91 5.55
N TYR A 152 -20.24 -4.56 6.36
CA TYR A 152 -18.86 -4.13 6.61
C TYR A 152 -17.90 -4.48 5.48
N LEU A 153 -18.03 -5.68 4.90
CA LEU A 153 -17.14 -6.13 3.82
C LEU A 153 -17.39 -5.36 2.52
N PHE A 154 -18.65 -5.09 2.19
CA PHE A 154 -19.03 -4.35 0.98
C PHE A 154 -19.24 -2.86 1.22
N ARG A 155 -19.14 -2.41 2.49
CA ARG A 155 -19.11 -1.00 2.91
C ARG A 155 -20.42 -0.24 2.61
N ARG A 156 -21.50 -0.99 2.42
CA ARG A 156 -22.87 -0.53 2.19
C ARG A 156 -23.85 -1.66 2.53
N PRO A 157 -25.15 -1.38 2.69
CA PRO A 157 -26.16 -2.42 2.77
C PRO A 157 -26.13 -3.33 1.54
N MET A 158 -26.21 -4.64 1.77
CA MET A 158 -26.37 -5.61 0.68
C MET A 158 -27.74 -5.47 0.04
N SER A 159 -27.80 -5.54 -1.29
CA SER A 159 -29.06 -5.64 -2.01
C SER A 159 -29.79 -6.95 -1.67
N PRO A 160 -31.12 -7.02 -1.85
CA PRO A 160 -31.87 -8.27 -1.64
C PRO A 160 -31.33 -9.44 -2.48
N ALA A 161 -30.86 -9.17 -3.70
CA ALA A 161 -30.26 -10.18 -4.57
C ALA A 161 -28.92 -10.70 -4.04
N GLU A 162 -28.05 -9.81 -3.54
CA GLU A 162 -26.78 -10.22 -2.92
C GLU A 162 -27.03 -11.04 -1.64
N GLN A 163 -27.97 -10.62 -0.80
CA GLN A 163 -28.36 -11.37 0.40
C GLN A 163 -28.86 -12.79 0.03
N ALA A 164 -29.79 -12.87 -0.92
CA ALA A 164 -30.31 -14.15 -1.39
C ALA A 164 -29.21 -15.05 -1.98
N PHE A 165 -28.27 -14.49 -2.73
CA PHE A 165 -27.14 -15.22 -3.31
C PHE A 165 -26.26 -15.86 -2.24
N PHE A 166 -25.77 -15.09 -1.26
CA PHE A 166 -24.87 -15.62 -0.23
C PHE A 166 -25.58 -16.58 0.73
N VAL A 167 -26.85 -16.35 1.03
CA VAL A 167 -27.67 -17.29 1.82
C VAL A 167 -27.88 -18.61 1.08
N LYS A 168 -28.17 -18.54 -0.22
CA LYS A 168 -28.28 -19.75 -1.06
C LYS A 168 -26.94 -20.50 -1.10
N LEU A 169 -25.83 -19.79 -1.30
CA LEU A 169 -24.50 -20.39 -1.32
C LEU A 169 -24.15 -21.08 0.00
N ALA A 170 -24.53 -20.49 1.14
CA ALA A 170 -24.38 -21.15 2.43
C ALA A 170 -25.19 -22.45 2.53
N GLY A 171 -26.43 -22.43 2.02
CA GLY A 171 -27.28 -23.63 1.97
C GLY A 171 -26.73 -24.72 1.05
N ASP A 172 -26.26 -24.35 -0.14
CA ASP A 172 -25.65 -25.26 -1.11
C ASP A 172 -24.37 -25.91 -0.55
N GLY A 173 -23.59 -25.17 0.25
CA GLY A 173 -22.42 -25.71 0.94
C GLY A 173 -22.74 -26.62 2.13
N ALA A 174 -23.83 -26.35 2.84
CA ALA A 174 -24.23 -27.15 4.00
C ALA A 174 -24.68 -28.57 3.63
N GLY A 175 -25.33 -28.75 2.47
CA GLY A 175 -25.85 -30.05 2.02
C GLY A 175 -24.77 -31.14 1.88
N PRO A 176 -23.76 -30.95 1.01
CA PRO A 176 -22.70 -31.94 0.79
C PRO A 176 -21.79 -32.16 2.01
N THR A 177 -21.62 -31.13 2.84
CA THR A 177 -20.73 -31.20 4.02
C THR A 177 -21.44 -31.74 5.27
N GLY A 178 -22.78 -31.79 5.27
CA GLY A 178 -23.56 -32.13 6.45
C GLY A 178 -23.31 -31.17 7.61
N SER A 179 -23.03 -29.89 7.32
CA SER A 179 -22.69 -28.89 8.34
C SER A 179 -23.13 -27.49 7.94
N PHE A 180 -24.03 -26.90 8.74
CA PHE A 180 -24.46 -25.51 8.62
C PHE A 180 -23.27 -24.54 8.61
N HIS A 181 -22.32 -24.74 9.52
CA HIS A 181 -21.14 -23.88 9.65
C HIS A 181 -20.19 -23.98 8.47
N LYS A 182 -20.02 -25.16 7.86
CA LYS A 182 -19.26 -25.27 6.61
C LYS A 182 -19.94 -24.55 5.45
N GLY A 183 -21.27 -24.50 5.45
CA GLY A 183 -22.03 -23.60 4.58
C GLY A 183 -21.67 -22.12 4.80
N LEU A 184 -21.66 -21.65 6.05
CA LEU A 184 -21.26 -20.28 6.37
C LEU A 184 -19.80 -19.99 5.99
N GLU A 185 -18.88 -20.93 6.19
CA GLU A 185 -17.49 -20.81 5.77
C GLU A 185 -17.37 -20.58 4.26
N LEU A 186 -18.11 -21.36 3.44
CA LEU A 186 -18.13 -21.20 1.99
C LEU A 186 -18.67 -19.82 1.58
N ALA A 187 -19.79 -19.39 2.19
CA ALA A 187 -20.40 -18.11 1.87
C ALA A 187 -19.48 -16.93 2.22
N LEU A 188 -18.86 -16.95 3.41
CA LEU A 188 -17.92 -15.90 3.81
C LEU A 188 -16.66 -15.90 2.93
N ALA A 189 -16.10 -17.07 2.60
CA ALA A 189 -14.99 -17.15 1.65
C ALA A 189 -15.34 -16.49 0.30
N ALA A 190 -16.56 -16.76 -0.21
CA ALA A 190 -17.05 -16.12 -1.44
C ALA A 190 -17.28 -14.61 -1.30
N MET A 191 -17.66 -14.11 -0.13
CA MET A 191 -17.72 -12.67 0.13
C MET A 191 -16.32 -12.04 0.12
N LEU A 192 -15.32 -12.74 0.68
CA LEU A 192 -13.93 -12.31 0.74
C LEU A 192 -13.17 -12.43 -0.59
N THR A 193 -13.74 -13.10 -1.59
CA THR A 193 -13.25 -13.11 -2.98
C THR A 193 -14.09 -12.24 -3.91
N SER A 194 -15.19 -11.68 -3.43
CA SER A 194 -16.06 -10.83 -4.23
C SER A 194 -15.33 -9.54 -4.65
N PRO A 195 -15.50 -9.06 -5.89
CA PRO A 195 -15.05 -7.73 -6.29
C PRO A 195 -15.60 -6.61 -5.37
N ARG A 196 -16.78 -6.81 -4.77
CA ARG A 196 -17.37 -5.84 -3.82
C ARG A 196 -16.54 -5.69 -2.54
N PHE A 197 -15.74 -6.69 -2.18
CA PHE A 197 -14.83 -6.63 -1.05
C PHE A 197 -13.41 -6.28 -1.49
N LEU A 198 -12.87 -6.99 -2.49
CA LEU A 198 -11.49 -6.83 -2.99
C LEU A 198 -11.21 -5.45 -3.57
N TYR A 199 -12.26 -4.73 -3.99
CA TYR A 199 -12.19 -3.35 -4.42
C TYR A 199 -12.97 -2.42 -3.49
N ILE A 200 -12.44 -1.22 -3.31
CA ILE A 200 -13.18 -0.03 -2.89
C ILE A 200 -13.96 0.43 -4.12
N VAL A 201 -15.23 0.05 -4.20
CA VAL A 201 -16.11 0.41 -5.32
C VAL A 201 -16.81 1.73 -5.01
N GLU A 202 -16.61 2.72 -5.87
CA GLU A 202 -17.23 4.03 -5.73
C GLU A 202 -18.38 4.18 -6.72
N THR A 203 -19.52 4.56 -6.16
CA THR A 203 -20.79 4.71 -6.86
C THR A 203 -21.20 6.17 -6.82
N ALA A 204 -21.66 6.68 -7.96
CA ALA A 204 -22.16 8.03 -8.11
C ALA A 204 -23.67 8.04 -8.37
N GLU A 205 -24.30 9.14 -7.97
CA GLU A 205 -25.71 9.46 -8.18
C GLU A 205 -25.84 10.91 -8.69
N PRO A 206 -26.97 11.30 -9.31
CA PRO A 206 -27.21 12.68 -9.73
C PRO A 206 -27.06 13.64 -8.56
N ASP A 207 -26.41 14.78 -8.79
CA ASP A 207 -26.26 15.83 -7.77
C ASP A 207 -27.55 16.68 -7.69
N PRO A 208 -28.28 16.67 -6.56
CA PRO A 208 -29.49 17.49 -6.40
C PRO A 208 -29.22 19.00 -6.43
N ALA A 209 -28.00 19.42 -6.08
CA ALA A 209 -27.60 20.82 -6.06
C ALA A 209 -27.09 21.31 -7.42
N LYS A 210 -26.74 20.40 -8.32
CA LYS A 210 -26.15 20.70 -9.62
C LYS A 210 -26.73 19.81 -10.73
N PRO A 211 -27.85 20.21 -11.34
CA PRO A 211 -28.48 19.44 -12.41
C PRO A 211 -27.49 19.12 -13.54
N GLY A 212 -27.38 17.84 -13.89
CA GLY A 212 -26.47 17.34 -14.94
C GLY A 212 -25.09 16.89 -14.42
N GLU A 213 -24.74 17.19 -13.18
CA GLU A 213 -23.53 16.67 -12.53
C GLU A 213 -23.83 15.42 -11.69
N LEU A 214 -22.78 14.66 -11.39
CA LEU A 214 -22.81 13.49 -10.52
C LEU A 214 -22.02 13.76 -9.25
N ARG A 215 -22.49 13.20 -8.15
CA ARG A 215 -21.78 13.18 -6.87
C ARG A 215 -21.61 11.74 -6.40
N LEU A 216 -20.57 11.48 -5.61
CA LEU A 216 -20.45 10.21 -4.91
C LEU A 216 -21.59 10.03 -3.89
N ASP A 217 -22.12 8.81 -3.84
CA ASP A 217 -23.13 8.45 -2.85
C ASP A 217 -22.54 8.45 -1.42
N ALA A 218 -23.43 8.43 -0.43
CA ALA A 218 -23.02 8.53 0.97
C ALA A 218 -22.12 7.36 1.42
N TRP A 219 -22.30 6.16 0.86
CA TRP A 219 -21.50 4.97 1.18
C TRP A 219 -20.08 5.05 0.61
N SER A 220 -19.94 5.52 -0.63
CA SER A 220 -18.64 5.75 -1.28
C SER A 220 -17.88 6.86 -0.56
N ARG A 221 -18.57 7.91 -0.11
CA ARG A 221 -18.00 8.94 0.77
C ARG A 221 -17.49 8.35 2.09
N ALA A 222 -18.28 7.49 2.74
CA ALA A 222 -17.86 6.79 3.97
C ALA A 222 -16.60 5.95 3.74
N ALA A 223 -16.58 5.15 2.68
CA ALA A 223 -15.42 4.32 2.33
C ALA A 223 -14.18 5.18 2.08
N ARG A 224 -14.30 6.25 1.28
CA ARG A 224 -13.18 7.16 0.98
C ARG A 224 -12.61 7.81 2.24
N LEU A 225 -13.46 8.30 3.14
CA LEU A 225 -13.03 8.84 4.45
C LEU A 225 -12.28 7.80 5.28
N SER A 226 -12.83 6.60 5.42
CA SER A 226 -12.25 5.56 6.26
C SER A 226 -10.91 5.06 5.74
N PHE A 227 -10.77 4.87 4.42
CA PHE A 227 -9.50 4.46 3.84
C PHE A 227 -8.44 5.57 3.84
N LEU A 228 -8.85 6.83 3.68
CA LEU A 228 -7.94 7.97 3.81
C LEU A 228 -7.43 8.11 5.27
N LEU A 229 -8.34 8.13 6.23
CA LEU A 229 -8.02 8.54 7.60
C LEU A 229 -7.57 7.37 8.48
N TRP A 230 -8.07 6.16 8.26
CA TRP A 230 -7.82 4.98 9.11
C TRP A 230 -7.29 3.76 8.33
N ASN A 231 -7.12 3.86 7.01
CA ASN A 231 -6.60 2.80 6.15
C ASN A 231 -7.35 1.45 6.28
N THR A 232 -8.68 1.50 6.40
CA THR A 232 -9.54 0.33 6.64
C THR A 232 -11.03 0.63 6.37
N THR A 233 -11.90 -0.36 6.54
CA THR A 233 -13.35 -0.28 6.29
C THR A 233 -14.07 0.69 7.24
N PRO A 234 -15.13 1.39 6.78
CA PRO A 234 -15.98 2.22 7.64
C PRO A 234 -16.51 1.45 8.86
N ASN A 235 -16.44 2.08 10.03
CA ASN A 235 -17.07 1.54 11.24
C ASN A 235 -18.59 1.82 11.25
N GLU A 236 -19.28 1.26 12.25
CA GLU A 236 -20.73 1.40 12.39
C GLU A 236 -21.21 2.86 12.47
N THR A 237 -20.46 3.73 13.16
CA THR A 237 -20.78 5.16 13.24
C THR A 237 -20.80 5.81 11.85
N LEU A 238 -19.79 5.51 11.02
CA LEU A 238 -19.67 6.09 9.69
C LEU A 238 -20.69 5.50 8.71
N LEU A 239 -20.99 4.20 8.82
CA LEU A 239 -22.05 3.55 8.04
C LEU A 239 -23.45 4.09 8.40
N LYS A 240 -23.75 4.31 9.69
CA LYS A 240 -25.00 4.98 10.10
C LYS A 240 -25.06 6.44 9.63
N ALA A 241 -23.94 7.15 9.64
CA ALA A 241 -23.88 8.51 9.11
C ALA A 241 -24.15 8.56 7.60
N ALA A 242 -23.66 7.57 6.84
CA ALA A 242 -23.96 7.42 5.43
C ALA A 242 -25.46 7.17 5.20
N GLU A 243 -26.05 6.24 5.96
CA GLU A 243 -27.47 5.90 5.92
C GLU A 243 -28.37 7.11 6.19
N ALA A 244 -27.98 7.94 7.16
CA ALA A 244 -28.70 9.16 7.54
C ALA A 244 -28.41 10.37 6.63
N GLY A 245 -27.67 10.21 5.52
CA GLY A 245 -27.35 11.30 4.59
C GLY A 245 -26.38 12.36 5.14
N LYS A 246 -25.77 12.13 6.31
CA LYS A 246 -24.91 13.11 6.98
C LYS A 246 -23.61 13.39 6.24
N LEU A 247 -23.14 12.43 5.43
CA LEU A 247 -21.89 12.57 4.69
C LEU A 247 -21.99 13.46 3.46
N THR A 248 -23.20 13.87 3.08
CA THR A 248 -23.44 14.82 1.99
C THR A 248 -23.75 16.24 2.50
N ASP A 249 -23.95 16.40 3.81
CA ASP A 249 -24.01 17.69 4.47
C ASP A 249 -22.60 18.13 4.87
N GLN A 250 -22.19 19.33 4.44
CA GLN A 250 -20.83 19.81 4.64
C GLN A 250 -20.47 20.04 6.12
N ALA A 251 -21.42 20.51 6.93
CA ALA A 251 -21.18 20.77 8.35
C ALA A 251 -21.03 19.45 9.13
N GLN A 252 -21.91 18.49 8.87
CA GLN A 252 -21.84 17.16 9.47
C GLN A 252 -20.59 16.38 9.01
N LEU A 253 -20.23 16.47 7.73
CA LEU A 253 -18.99 15.89 7.20
C LEU A 253 -17.77 16.46 7.93
N SER A 254 -17.73 17.77 8.16
CA SER A 254 -16.63 18.43 8.88
C SER A 254 -16.53 17.93 10.32
N ILE A 255 -17.65 17.83 11.04
CA ILE A 255 -17.68 17.28 12.41
C ILE A 255 -17.16 15.84 12.46
N LEU A 256 -17.58 15.01 11.49
CA LEU A 256 -17.15 13.61 11.39
C LEU A 256 -15.65 13.51 11.08
N ALA A 257 -15.15 14.28 10.11
CA ALA A 257 -13.73 14.31 9.76
C ALA A 257 -12.86 14.73 10.94
N GLU A 258 -13.23 15.80 11.67
CA GLU A 258 -12.53 16.24 12.88
C GLU A 258 -12.50 15.16 13.96
N THR A 259 -13.62 14.46 14.16
CA THR A 259 -13.69 13.32 15.10
C THR A 259 -12.76 12.18 14.65
N MET A 260 -12.68 11.92 13.35
CA MET A 260 -11.86 10.84 12.80
C MET A 260 -10.35 11.14 12.88
N VAL A 261 -9.91 12.38 12.64
CA VAL A 261 -8.51 12.78 12.81
C VAL A 261 -8.12 12.94 14.29
N ALA A 262 -9.09 13.10 15.19
CA ALA A 262 -8.88 13.07 16.63
C ALA A 262 -8.65 11.65 17.18
N SER A 263 -9.19 10.63 16.51
CA SER A 263 -9.13 9.22 16.91
C SER A 263 -7.70 8.66 16.95
N PRO A 264 -7.38 7.73 17.87
CA PRO A 264 -6.11 6.97 17.85
C PRO A 264 -5.88 6.23 16.52
N ARG A 265 -6.95 5.84 15.82
CA ARG A 265 -6.87 5.16 14.51
C ARG A 265 -6.27 6.04 13.41
N PHE A 266 -6.24 7.36 13.60
CA PHE A 266 -5.61 8.27 12.64
C PHE A 266 -4.11 7.96 12.46
N GLU A 267 -3.43 7.45 13.49
CA GLU A 267 -2.05 7.01 13.36
C GLU A 267 -1.88 5.95 12.26
N GLN A 268 -2.80 5.00 12.15
CA GLN A 268 -2.78 3.95 11.13
C GLN A 268 -2.89 4.52 9.72
N GLY A 269 -3.76 5.52 9.51
CA GLY A 269 -3.87 6.24 8.23
C GLY A 269 -2.60 6.99 7.86
N VAL A 270 -2.02 7.73 8.82
CA VAL A 270 -0.75 8.46 8.62
C VAL A 270 0.38 7.49 8.27
N ARG A 271 0.48 6.35 8.97
CA ARG A 271 1.48 5.32 8.68
C ARG A 271 1.35 4.78 7.26
N ALA A 272 0.13 4.46 6.84
CA ALA A 272 -0.13 3.93 5.50
C ALA A 272 0.18 4.95 4.40
N PHE A 273 -0.20 6.21 4.61
CA PHE A 273 0.11 7.30 3.69
C PHE A 273 1.63 7.50 3.52
N PHE A 274 2.39 7.60 4.61
CA PHE A 274 3.84 7.81 4.52
C PHE A 274 4.59 6.59 4.01
N ALA A 275 4.12 5.37 4.31
CA ALA A 275 4.68 4.16 3.71
C ALA A 275 4.53 4.15 2.19
N ASP A 276 3.37 4.58 1.66
CA ASP A 276 3.17 4.74 0.22
C ASP A 276 4.02 5.89 -0.34
N MET A 277 3.97 7.09 0.27
CA MET A 277 4.68 8.28 -0.20
C MET A 277 6.20 8.09 -0.26
N LEU A 278 6.78 7.39 0.72
CA LEU A 278 8.23 7.19 0.84
C LEU A 278 8.73 5.86 0.27
N LEU A 279 7.88 5.15 -0.49
CA LEU A 279 8.21 3.90 -1.20
C LEU A 279 8.70 2.80 -0.25
N PHE A 280 8.04 2.61 0.89
CA PHE A 280 8.50 1.64 1.89
C PHE A 280 8.37 0.18 1.42
N GLU A 281 7.60 -0.09 0.36
CA GLU A 281 7.62 -1.40 -0.30
C GLU A 281 9.01 -1.77 -0.85
N LYS A 282 9.88 -0.79 -1.11
CA LYS A 282 11.26 -1.04 -1.57
C LYS A 282 12.16 -1.62 -0.48
N PHE A 283 11.77 -1.59 0.80
CA PHE A 283 12.52 -2.28 1.85
C PHE A 283 12.50 -3.80 1.69
N ASP A 284 11.48 -4.38 1.05
CA ASP A 284 11.42 -5.83 0.77
C ASP A 284 12.52 -6.29 -0.19
N GLU A 285 13.02 -5.37 -1.02
CA GLU A 285 14.09 -5.57 -2.00
C GLU A 285 15.44 -5.04 -1.51
N LEU A 286 15.51 -4.43 -0.32
CA LEU A 286 16.71 -3.81 0.19
C LEU A 286 17.81 -4.86 0.40
N SER A 287 18.91 -4.70 -0.32
CA SER A 287 20.08 -5.56 -0.21
C SER A 287 21.36 -4.73 -0.09
N LYS A 288 22.25 -5.16 0.80
CA LYS A 288 23.58 -4.59 1.01
C LYS A 288 24.59 -5.71 1.11
N ASP A 289 25.80 -5.45 0.62
CA ASP A 289 26.91 -6.38 0.76
C ASP A 289 27.33 -6.46 2.24
N PRO A 290 27.18 -7.61 2.92
CA PRO A 290 27.49 -7.74 4.34
C PRO A 290 29.00 -7.71 4.63
N VAL A 291 29.86 -7.89 3.63
CA VAL A 291 31.32 -7.71 3.77
C VAL A 291 31.65 -6.22 3.86
N ILE A 292 30.97 -5.39 3.06
CA ILE A 292 31.14 -3.93 3.07
C ILE A 292 30.39 -3.30 4.26
N TYR A 293 29.21 -3.84 4.61
CA TYR A 293 28.33 -3.32 5.64
C TYR A 293 28.00 -4.39 6.70
N PRO A 294 28.90 -4.66 7.67
CA PRO A 294 28.73 -5.77 8.62
C PRO A 294 27.50 -5.68 9.54
N TYR A 295 26.93 -4.49 9.71
CA TYR A 295 25.71 -4.28 10.48
C TYR A 295 24.43 -4.59 9.68
N PHE A 296 24.53 -4.90 8.39
CA PHE A 296 23.36 -5.27 7.59
C PHE A 296 22.91 -6.70 7.94
N ASN A 297 21.70 -6.81 8.49
CA ASN A 297 21.03 -8.07 8.81
C ASN A 297 19.50 -7.88 8.80
N GLN A 298 18.76 -8.97 8.94
CA GLN A 298 17.30 -8.95 8.89
C GLN A 298 16.67 -8.06 9.98
N ASP A 299 17.19 -8.07 11.20
CA ASP A 299 16.67 -7.24 12.29
C ASP A 299 16.86 -5.74 12.02
N VAL A 300 17.94 -5.36 11.34
CA VAL A 300 18.16 -3.98 10.90
C VAL A 300 17.18 -3.64 9.78
N VAL A 301 17.09 -4.45 8.72
CA VAL A 301 16.19 -4.19 7.58
C VAL A 301 14.75 -3.98 8.03
N GLN A 302 14.25 -4.82 8.95
CA GLN A 302 12.89 -4.69 9.48
C GLN A 302 12.72 -3.47 10.39
N ALA A 303 13.78 -3.03 11.09
CA ALA A 303 13.72 -1.87 11.97
C ALA A 303 13.78 -0.53 11.20
N LEU A 304 14.40 -0.47 10.02
CA LEU A 304 14.56 0.79 9.27
C LEU A 304 13.22 1.50 8.91
N PRO A 305 12.26 0.87 8.21
CA PRO A 305 10.98 1.52 7.91
C PRO A 305 10.20 1.84 9.18
N GLU A 306 10.25 0.96 10.19
CA GLU A 306 9.53 1.17 11.45
C GLU A 306 10.08 2.35 12.26
N GLN A 307 11.40 2.57 12.26
CA GLN A 307 12.03 3.74 12.88
C GLN A 307 11.53 5.04 12.24
N MET A 308 11.47 5.07 10.90
CA MET A 308 10.99 6.22 10.16
C MET A 308 9.51 6.48 10.46
N LEU A 309 8.65 5.45 10.40
CA LEU A 309 7.22 5.58 10.74
C LEU A 309 7.01 6.08 12.17
N ARG A 310 7.75 5.54 13.14
CA ARG A 310 7.66 6.00 14.54
C ARG A 310 8.05 7.45 14.68
N THR A 311 9.14 7.88 14.01
CA THR A 311 9.55 9.29 14.04
C THR A 311 8.45 10.19 13.47
N ILE A 312 7.85 9.78 12.35
CA ILE A 312 6.77 10.52 11.69
C ILE A 312 5.53 10.60 12.58
N THR A 313 5.04 9.48 13.13
CA THR A 313 3.80 9.47 13.92
C THR A 313 3.97 10.13 15.28
N ASP A 314 5.11 9.94 15.93
CA ASP A 314 5.46 10.59 17.18
C ASP A 314 5.45 12.12 17.06
N HIS A 315 5.98 12.64 15.96
CA HIS A 315 6.02 14.08 15.69
C HIS A 315 4.66 14.62 15.22
N LEU A 316 4.08 14.04 14.18
CA LEU A 316 2.87 14.59 13.54
C LEU A 316 1.57 14.24 14.27
N VAL A 317 1.48 13.06 14.87
CA VAL A 317 0.24 12.55 15.48
C VAL A 317 0.23 12.77 16.98
N ALA A 318 1.26 12.30 17.69
CA ALA A 318 1.32 12.38 19.15
C ALA A 318 1.63 13.81 19.63
N ARG A 319 2.65 14.46 19.05
CA ARG A 319 3.02 15.84 19.39
C ARG A 319 2.27 16.92 18.62
N ARG A 320 1.60 16.56 17.51
CA ARG A 320 0.90 17.50 16.62
C ARG A 320 1.84 18.61 16.10
N GLY A 321 3.08 18.24 15.80
CA GLY A 321 4.09 19.16 15.29
C GLY A 321 3.88 19.58 13.84
N ASP A 322 4.63 20.60 13.43
CA ASP A 322 4.72 21.10 12.06
C ASP A 322 5.36 20.03 11.16
N TYR A 323 4.78 19.75 10.00
CA TYR A 323 5.35 18.79 9.04
C TYR A 323 6.81 19.05 8.67
N ARG A 324 7.19 20.32 8.54
CA ARG A 324 8.51 20.75 8.09
C ARG A 324 9.60 20.37 9.10
N ASP A 325 9.24 20.23 10.38
CA ASP A 325 10.16 19.78 11.43
C ASP A 325 10.58 18.31 11.26
N LEU A 326 9.90 17.50 10.43
CA LEU A 326 10.39 16.16 10.09
C LEU A 326 11.77 16.17 9.42
N PHE A 327 12.16 17.29 8.82
CA PHE A 327 13.46 17.44 8.17
C PHE A 327 14.56 17.93 9.11
N THR A 328 14.21 18.34 10.35
CA THR A 328 15.17 18.95 11.29
C THR A 328 15.09 18.37 12.70
N THR A 329 14.09 17.54 13.01
CA THR A 329 13.90 16.92 14.33
C THR A 329 15.10 16.07 14.74
N GLN A 330 15.55 16.24 15.98
CA GLN A 330 16.62 15.42 16.56
C GLN A 330 16.06 14.15 17.23
N ARG A 331 14.74 13.99 17.28
CA ARG A 331 14.08 12.87 17.95
C ARG A 331 13.83 11.72 17.00
N THR A 332 14.04 10.52 17.50
CA THR A 332 13.77 9.27 16.80
C THR A 332 13.59 8.15 17.82
N PHE A 333 13.61 6.90 17.35
CA PHE A 333 13.50 5.70 18.17
C PHE A 333 14.60 4.72 17.79
N MET A 334 15.12 4.00 18.78
CA MET A 334 16.17 3.01 18.61
C MET A 334 15.72 1.65 19.11
N THR A 335 16.18 0.61 18.43
CA THR A 335 16.22 -0.76 18.93
C THR A 335 17.67 -1.13 19.22
N ARG A 336 17.89 -2.26 19.89
CA ARG A 336 19.25 -2.80 20.08
C ARG A 336 19.95 -3.10 18.75
N SER A 337 19.23 -3.59 17.73
CA SER A 337 19.78 -3.85 16.40
C SER A 337 20.27 -2.57 15.71
N LEU A 338 19.52 -1.47 15.84
CA LEU A 338 19.93 -0.17 15.30
C LEU A 338 21.07 0.49 16.11
N GLY A 339 21.17 0.23 17.41
CA GLY A 339 22.22 0.80 18.26
C GLY A 339 23.65 0.57 17.72
N GLY A 340 23.93 -0.63 17.20
CA GLY A 340 25.22 -0.93 16.56
C GLY A 340 25.48 -0.11 15.29
N LEU A 341 24.47 0.03 14.42
CA LEU A 341 24.57 0.82 13.20
C LEU A 341 24.76 2.32 13.49
N TYR A 342 24.04 2.83 14.49
CA TYR A 342 24.11 4.24 14.89
C TYR A 342 25.27 4.56 15.83
N GLN A 343 25.99 3.54 16.34
CA GLN A 343 27.02 3.67 17.39
C GLN A 343 26.48 4.34 18.66
N VAL A 344 25.25 3.99 19.03
CA VAL A 344 24.53 4.52 20.19
C VAL A 344 24.26 3.38 21.17
N PRO A 345 24.59 3.53 22.47
CA PRO A 345 24.26 2.53 23.47
C PRO A 345 22.75 2.47 23.69
N VAL A 346 22.16 1.29 23.48
CA VAL A 346 20.74 1.03 23.75
C VAL A 346 20.64 0.07 24.93
N GLY A 347 20.22 0.60 26.09
CA GLY A 347 20.23 -0.14 27.35
C GLY A 347 19.18 -1.27 27.47
N ARG A 348 18.15 -1.28 26.61
CA ARG A 348 17.14 -2.34 26.59
C ARG A 348 17.48 -3.43 25.57
N SER A 349 17.29 -4.69 25.96
CA SER A 349 17.51 -5.85 25.09
C SER A 349 16.43 -6.02 24.02
N ALA A 350 15.21 -5.55 24.28
CA ALA A 350 14.06 -5.69 23.40
C ALA A 350 13.22 -4.41 23.34
N GLY A 351 12.51 -4.24 22.22
CA GLY A 351 11.59 -3.14 21.97
C GLY A 351 12.27 -1.85 21.51
N TRP A 352 11.44 -0.81 21.41
CA TRP A 352 11.82 0.53 20.96
C TRP A 352 12.06 1.46 22.15
N VAL A 353 13.11 2.27 22.10
CA VAL A 353 13.38 3.35 23.05
C VAL A 353 13.40 4.69 22.31
N PRO A 354 12.78 5.75 22.85
CA PRO A 354 13.00 7.10 22.34
C PRO A 354 14.48 7.47 22.42
N TYR A 355 14.95 8.19 21.42
CA TYR A 355 16.32 8.71 21.36
C TYR A 355 16.32 10.12 20.80
N GLU A 356 17.18 10.98 21.34
CA GLU A 356 17.35 12.37 20.88
C GLU A 356 18.84 12.57 20.56
N PHE A 357 19.14 12.90 19.30
CA PHE A 357 20.49 13.25 18.89
C PHE A 357 20.93 14.56 19.53
N ALA A 358 22.24 14.76 19.67
CA ALA A 358 22.76 16.02 20.20
C ALA A 358 22.50 17.18 19.22
N PRO A 359 22.36 18.42 19.70
CA PRO A 359 22.28 19.58 18.83
C PRO A 359 23.48 19.65 17.88
N GLY A 360 23.21 19.76 16.57
CA GLY A 360 24.23 19.81 15.53
C GLY A 360 24.71 18.45 15.02
N ASP A 361 24.10 17.34 15.46
CA ASP A 361 24.34 16.01 14.89
C ASP A 361 23.77 15.92 13.46
N ASP A 362 24.57 15.43 12.51
CA ASP A 362 24.20 15.23 11.11
C ASP A 362 23.01 14.25 10.94
N ARG A 363 22.62 13.52 11.99
CA ARG A 363 21.46 12.60 12.01
C ARG A 363 20.09 13.26 12.16
N ALA A 364 20.02 14.57 12.36
CA ALA A 364 18.75 15.27 12.48
C ALA A 364 17.88 15.11 11.21
N GLY A 365 16.58 14.92 11.42
CA GLY A 365 15.57 14.77 10.38
C GLY A 365 15.53 13.40 9.70
N LEU A 366 14.50 13.17 8.88
CA LEU A 366 14.31 11.91 8.16
C LEU A 366 15.45 11.59 7.18
N LEU A 367 16.07 12.60 6.58
CA LEU A 367 17.15 12.43 5.59
C LEU A 367 18.45 11.91 6.20
N GLY A 368 18.66 12.12 7.51
CA GLY A 368 19.80 11.59 8.27
C GLY A 368 19.57 10.18 8.84
N GLN A 369 18.35 9.64 8.74
CA GLN A 369 18.04 8.30 9.22
C GLN A 369 18.57 7.24 8.25
N ALA A 370 19.08 6.15 8.83
CA ALA A 370 19.65 5.03 8.09
C ALA A 370 18.65 4.43 7.07
N GLY A 371 17.34 4.46 7.34
CA GLY A 371 16.33 3.95 6.42
C GLY A 371 16.35 4.67 5.08
N PHE A 372 16.29 6.00 5.10
CA PHE A 372 16.41 6.83 3.89
C PHE A 372 17.77 6.63 3.20
N LEU A 373 18.86 6.69 3.99
CA LEU A 373 20.23 6.61 3.48
C LEU A 373 20.55 5.27 2.81
N ALA A 374 20.04 4.17 3.37
CA ALA A 374 20.24 2.82 2.87
C ALA A 374 19.38 2.54 1.63
N LEU A 375 18.10 2.96 1.65
CA LEU A 375 17.17 2.72 0.56
C LEU A 375 17.63 3.39 -0.74
N TYR A 376 18.17 4.60 -0.65
CA TYR A 376 18.66 5.36 -1.80
C TYR A 376 20.18 5.25 -1.94
N SER A 377 20.70 4.03 -1.93
CA SER A 377 22.12 3.73 -2.16
C SER A 377 22.27 2.35 -2.79
N HIS A 378 23.40 2.10 -3.45
CA HIS A 378 23.67 0.79 -4.05
C HIS A 378 23.97 -0.27 -2.98
N SER A 379 24.00 -1.54 -3.38
CA SER A 379 24.32 -2.66 -2.49
C SER A 379 25.73 -2.55 -1.90
N GLY A 380 26.70 -2.04 -2.66
CA GLY A 380 28.12 -1.96 -2.25
C GLY A 380 28.67 -0.54 -2.04
N ARG A 381 27.87 0.52 -2.19
CA ARG A 381 28.34 1.92 -2.06
C ARG A 381 27.21 2.92 -1.81
N SER A 382 27.54 4.08 -1.25
CA SER A 382 26.65 5.25 -1.24
C SER A 382 26.33 5.74 -2.66
N SER A 383 25.28 6.54 -2.79
CA SER A 383 24.93 7.17 -4.08
C SER A 383 24.30 8.54 -3.88
N PRO A 384 25.08 9.64 -4.05
CA PRO A 384 24.54 11.00 -4.06
C PRO A 384 23.41 11.18 -5.05
N THR A 385 23.57 10.65 -6.26
CA THR A 385 22.59 10.78 -7.35
C THR A 385 21.25 10.15 -6.96
N LEU A 386 21.24 8.94 -6.37
CA LEU A 386 19.99 8.30 -5.94
C LEU A 386 19.34 9.02 -4.76
N ARG A 387 20.13 9.49 -3.78
CA ARG A 387 19.62 10.26 -2.64
C ARG A 387 18.99 11.58 -3.06
N GLY A 388 19.67 12.33 -3.93
CA GLY A 388 19.16 13.59 -4.46
C GLY A 388 17.93 13.40 -5.34
N ARG A 389 17.91 12.35 -6.17
CA ARG A 389 16.73 11.96 -6.94
C ARG A 389 15.53 11.64 -6.04
N ALA A 390 15.74 10.90 -4.95
CA ALA A 390 14.68 10.60 -4.00
C ALA A 390 14.10 11.86 -3.35
N VAL A 391 14.93 12.84 -3.00
CA VAL A 391 14.47 14.14 -2.50
C VAL A 391 13.58 14.84 -3.54
N ARG A 392 14.05 14.98 -4.79
CA ARG A 392 13.28 15.62 -5.88
C ARG A 392 11.94 14.92 -6.14
N GLU A 393 11.96 13.60 -6.34
CA GLU A 393 10.76 12.89 -6.78
C GLU A 393 9.74 12.63 -5.66
N LEU A 394 10.22 12.30 -4.45
CA LEU A 394 9.35 11.83 -3.37
C LEU A 394 8.91 12.96 -2.44
N LEU A 395 9.79 13.93 -2.22
CA LEU A 395 9.56 14.99 -1.24
C LEU A 395 9.22 16.33 -1.89
N MET A 396 9.62 16.55 -3.14
CA MET A 396 9.32 17.79 -3.88
C MET A 396 8.39 17.57 -5.08
N CYS A 397 8.11 16.31 -5.43
CA CYS A 397 7.26 15.92 -6.56
C CYS A 397 7.76 16.49 -7.90
N GLU A 398 9.08 16.54 -8.05
CA GLU A 398 9.78 17.02 -9.23
C GLU A 398 10.42 15.82 -9.94
N PRO A 399 9.84 15.32 -11.04
CA PRO A 399 10.37 14.17 -11.77
C PRO A 399 11.79 14.42 -12.28
N VAL A 400 12.69 13.45 -12.08
CA VAL A 400 14.04 13.50 -12.64
C VAL A 400 14.06 12.68 -13.95
N PRO A 401 14.53 13.24 -15.08
CA PRO A 401 14.60 12.51 -16.34
C PRO A 401 15.45 11.24 -16.22
N ASN A 402 15.04 10.20 -16.96
CA ASN A 402 15.83 8.96 -17.06
C ASN A 402 17.24 9.25 -17.58
N PRO A 403 18.27 8.54 -17.07
CA PRO A 403 19.62 8.68 -17.59
C PRO A 403 19.71 8.22 -19.05
N PRO A 404 20.65 8.74 -19.86
CA PRO A 404 20.90 8.25 -21.21
C PRO A 404 21.21 6.74 -21.23
N GLY A 405 20.86 6.05 -22.32
CA GLY A 405 21.06 4.59 -22.43
C GLY A 405 22.53 4.15 -22.55
N ASN A 406 23.44 5.05 -22.92
CA ASN A 406 24.86 4.79 -23.21
C ASN A 406 25.82 5.40 -22.18
N VAL A 407 25.42 5.49 -20.91
CA VAL A 407 26.23 6.09 -19.84
C VAL A 407 27.43 5.20 -19.45
N ASN A 408 28.62 5.81 -19.36
CA ASN A 408 29.81 5.16 -18.82
C ASN A 408 29.85 5.28 -17.28
N PHE A 409 29.73 4.17 -16.57
CA PHE A 409 29.74 4.14 -15.10
C PHE A 409 31.10 3.85 -14.46
N THR A 410 32.16 3.63 -15.25
CA THR A 410 33.47 3.18 -14.74
C THR A 410 34.03 4.12 -13.68
N ALA A 411 34.12 5.42 -13.99
CA ALA A 411 34.70 6.40 -13.06
C ALA A 411 33.94 6.51 -11.74
N VAL A 412 32.61 6.34 -11.74
CA VAL A 412 31.81 6.39 -10.51
C VAL A 412 31.90 5.09 -9.71
N GLN A 413 32.02 3.94 -10.40
CA GLN A 413 32.07 2.59 -9.82
C GLN A 413 33.41 2.22 -9.19
N GLU A 414 34.50 2.87 -9.60
CA GLU A 414 35.82 2.68 -9.00
C GLU A 414 35.95 3.34 -7.60
N THR A 415 35.26 2.79 -6.60
CA THR A 415 35.28 3.32 -5.22
C THR A 415 36.64 3.23 -4.54
N GLY A 416 37.54 2.35 -5.01
CA GLY A 416 38.93 2.24 -4.51
C GLY A 416 39.92 3.18 -5.21
N ASN A 417 39.48 4.05 -6.13
CA ASN A 417 40.37 4.92 -6.88
C ASN A 417 40.97 6.02 -5.99
N LYS A 418 42.26 5.87 -5.64
CA LYS A 418 42.98 6.84 -4.79
C LYS A 418 43.13 8.23 -5.41
N ALA A 419 43.09 8.35 -6.74
CA ALA A 419 43.12 9.64 -7.44
C ALA A 419 41.75 10.33 -7.46
N LYS A 420 40.66 9.57 -7.26
CA LYS A 420 39.29 10.08 -7.12
C LYS A 420 38.68 9.57 -5.80
N PRO A 421 39.26 9.97 -4.66
CA PRO A 421 39.02 9.30 -3.38
C PRO A 421 37.60 9.47 -2.85
N THR A 422 36.87 10.50 -3.28
CA THR A 422 35.49 10.78 -2.82
C THR A 422 34.46 10.66 -3.95
N ALA A 423 33.21 10.36 -3.58
CA ALA A 423 32.08 10.34 -4.51
C ALA A 423 31.94 11.65 -5.30
N ARG A 424 32.19 12.80 -4.66
CA ARG A 424 32.19 14.13 -5.31
C ARG A 424 33.14 14.18 -6.51
N ILE A 425 34.40 13.77 -6.31
CA ILE A 425 35.42 13.81 -7.37
C ILE A 425 35.08 12.82 -8.48
N ARG A 426 34.53 11.64 -8.13
CA ARG A 426 34.11 10.65 -9.13
C ARG A 426 32.94 11.14 -9.98
N LEU A 427 31.97 11.82 -9.39
CA LEU A 427 30.78 12.35 -10.07
C LEU A 427 31.09 13.51 -11.03
N LEU A 428 32.25 14.18 -10.90
CA LEU A 428 32.68 15.19 -11.88
C LEU A 428 32.68 14.64 -13.31
N ALA A 429 32.99 13.35 -13.50
CA ALA A 429 32.96 12.72 -14.81
C ALA A 429 31.58 12.79 -15.50
N HIS A 430 30.49 12.76 -14.73
CA HIS A 430 29.13 12.89 -15.24
C HIS A 430 28.63 14.34 -15.20
N ALA A 431 28.99 15.09 -14.15
CA ALA A 431 28.57 16.48 -14.00
C ALA A 431 29.12 17.41 -15.10
N THR A 432 30.28 17.08 -15.70
CA THR A 432 30.87 17.84 -16.81
C THR A 432 30.54 17.29 -18.20
N ASP A 433 29.92 16.11 -18.28
CA ASP A 433 29.49 15.53 -19.55
C ASP A 433 28.19 16.20 -20.03
N PRO A 434 28.12 16.75 -21.26
CA PRO A 434 26.93 17.44 -21.74
C PRO A 434 25.65 16.59 -21.71
N SER A 435 25.75 15.27 -21.92
CA SER A 435 24.60 14.36 -21.93
C SER A 435 24.10 13.99 -20.53
N CYS A 436 24.97 14.06 -19.52
CA CYS A 436 24.65 13.66 -18.15
C CYS A 436 24.38 14.86 -17.23
N SER A 437 24.98 16.02 -17.52
CA SER A 437 24.98 17.17 -16.61
C SER A 437 23.58 17.70 -16.24
N GLY A 438 22.58 17.53 -17.09
CA GLY A 438 21.20 17.98 -16.83
C GLY A 438 20.63 17.40 -15.53
N CYS A 439 20.60 16.07 -15.39
CA CYS A 439 20.10 15.41 -14.18
C CYS A 439 21.08 15.52 -13.00
N HIS A 440 22.39 15.45 -13.26
CA HIS A 440 23.40 15.51 -12.21
C HIS A 440 23.45 16.89 -11.51
N LYS A 441 23.17 17.99 -12.22
CA LYS A 441 23.07 19.33 -11.62
C LYS A 441 21.94 19.48 -10.59
N ILE A 442 20.84 18.75 -10.77
CA ILE A 442 19.65 18.89 -9.92
C ILE A 442 19.56 17.80 -8.83
N THR A 443 20.43 16.78 -8.86
CA THR A 443 20.42 15.65 -7.93
C THR A 443 21.70 15.57 -7.09
N ASP A 444 22.88 15.57 -7.71
CA ASP A 444 24.13 15.32 -6.99
C ASP A 444 24.40 16.34 -5.88
N PRO A 445 24.23 17.67 -6.07
CA PRO A 445 24.48 18.63 -5.00
C PRO A 445 23.63 18.38 -3.74
N ILE A 446 22.40 17.91 -3.91
CA ILE A 446 21.52 17.51 -2.81
C ILE A 446 22.09 16.28 -2.11
N GLY A 447 22.32 15.20 -2.85
CA GLY A 447 22.78 13.94 -2.26
C GLY A 447 24.20 13.97 -1.72
N LEU A 448 25.08 14.82 -2.27
CA LEU A 448 26.47 14.99 -1.82
C LEU A 448 26.54 15.53 -0.39
N SER A 449 25.54 16.31 0.03
CA SER A 449 25.43 16.76 1.43
C SER A 449 25.21 15.62 2.43
N LEU A 450 24.74 14.45 1.95
CA LEU A 450 24.50 13.26 2.75
C LEU A 450 25.68 12.29 2.73
N GLU A 451 26.80 12.60 2.06
CA GLU A 451 27.93 11.66 1.93
C GLU A 451 28.72 11.43 3.21
N ARG A 452 28.45 12.21 4.27
CA ARG A 452 28.88 11.87 5.64
C ARG A 452 28.19 10.63 6.21
N PHE A 453 27.36 9.97 5.42
CA PHE A 453 26.85 8.64 5.67
C PHE A 453 27.21 7.67 4.54
N ASP A 454 27.61 6.46 4.90
CA ASP A 454 27.89 5.39 3.94
C ASP A 454 26.60 4.80 3.32
N GLY A 455 26.71 3.76 2.49
CA GLY A 455 25.57 3.17 1.79
C GLY A 455 24.58 2.38 2.67
N LEU A 456 24.91 2.03 3.91
CA LEU A 456 23.96 1.52 4.92
C LEU A 456 23.44 2.63 5.83
N GLY A 457 24.08 3.80 5.78
CA GLY A 457 23.76 4.95 6.59
C GLY A 457 24.58 5.05 7.86
N MET A 458 25.72 4.37 8.01
CA MET A 458 26.66 4.62 9.12
C MET A 458 27.41 5.94 8.90
N ALA A 459 27.66 6.69 9.97
CA ALA A 459 28.35 7.97 9.88
C ALA A 459 29.83 7.79 9.50
N ARG A 460 30.35 8.69 8.65
CA ARG A 460 31.75 8.73 8.21
C ARG A 460 32.21 10.17 7.96
N LYS A 461 33.48 10.45 8.20
CA LYS A 461 34.10 11.76 7.90
C LYS A 461 34.98 11.73 6.65
N THR A 462 35.44 10.55 6.28
CA THR A 462 36.41 10.36 5.20
C THR A 462 35.97 9.22 4.29
N GLU A 463 36.37 9.31 3.02
CA GLU A 463 36.32 8.23 2.04
C GLU A 463 37.72 8.06 1.46
N ASN A 464 38.27 6.84 1.47
CA ASN A 464 39.66 6.58 1.05
C ASN A 464 40.69 7.54 1.70
N ALA A 465 40.54 7.79 3.01
CA ALA A 465 41.34 8.74 3.80
C ALA A 465 41.26 10.22 3.36
N ALA A 466 40.46 10.58 2.36
CA ALA A 466 40.17 11.96 2.00
C ALA A 466 38.96 12.48 2.78
N LEU A 467 39.02 13.74 3.22
CA LEU A 467 37.91 14.41 3.90
C LEU A 467 36.70 14.56 2.95
N ILE A 468 35.51 14.27 3.46
CA ILE A 468 34.27 14.42 2.70
C ILE A 468 33.79 15.87 2.77
N ASP A 469 33.72 16.53 1.62
CA ASP A 469 33.04 17.80 1.43
C ASP A 469 31.52 17.58 1.28
N ALA A 470 30.80 17.96 2.33
CA ALA A 470 29.35 17.84 2.45
C ALA A 470 28.61 19.15 2.07
N SER A 471 29.26 20.07 1.36
CA SER A 471 28.58 21.22 0.77
C SER A 471 27.49 20.79 -0.21
N GLY A 472 26.36 21.46 -0.22
CA GLY A 472 25.26 21.17 -1.12
C GLY A 472 24.61 22.43 -1.65
N GLU A 473 23.83 22.26 -2.70
CA GLU A 473 23.01 23.30 -3.31
C GLU A 473 21.65 22.70 -3.67
N MET A 474 20.59 23.47 -3.49
CA MET A 474 19.25 23.15 -3.98
C MET A 474 18.57 24.46 -4.38
N ASP A 475 18.23 24.59 -5.65
CA ASP A 475 17.50 25.74 -6.21
C ASP A 475 18.16 27.10 -5.88
N GLY A 476 19.49 27.15 -6.02
CA GLY A 476 20.29 28.34 -5.74
C GLY A 476 20.59 28.60 -4.24
N LYS A 477 20.03 27.80 -3.32
CA LYS A 477 20.37 27.87 -1.89
C LYS A 477 21.53 26.93 -1.56
N LEU A 478 22.63 27.50 -1.08
CA LEU A 478 23.78 26.75 -0.57
C LEU A 478 23.56 26.30 0.88
N PHE A 479 24.02 25.10 1.21
CA PHE A 479 23.94 24.54 2.56
C PHE A 479 25.08 23.56 2.86
N GLN A 480 25.14 23.10 4.11
CA GLN A 480 26.17 22.18 4.61
C GLN A 480 25.53 20.97 5.28
N GLY A 481 25.89 19.78 4.83
CA GLY A 481 25.50 18.52 5.44
C GLY A 481 23.99 18.24 5.40
N ALA A 482 23.61 17.16 6.07
CA ALA A 482 22.21 16.73 6.19
C ALA A 482 21.34 17.75 6.93
N ILE A 483 21.85 18.39 8.00
CA ILE A 483 21.12 19.43 8.73
C ILE A 483 20.81 20.62 7.83
N GLY A 484 21.80 21.07 7.05
CA GLY A 484 21.63 22.17 6.11
C GLY A 484 20.57 21.84 5.06
N LEU A 485 20.64 20.64 4.46
CA LEU A 485 19.63 20.16 3.53
C LEU A 485 18.24 20.12 4.17
N GLY A 486 18.13 19.59 5.39
CA GLY A 486 16.87 19.50 6.12
C GLY A 486 16.22 20.85 6.36
N LYS A 487 17.00 21.88 6.71
CA LYS A 487 16.51 23.27 6.82
C LYS A 487 16.04 23.81 5.48
N THR A 488 16.81 23.59 4.40
CA THR A 488 16.41 24.04 3.06
C THR A 488 15.11 23.38 2.60
N MET A 489 14.92 22.09 2.90
CA MET A 489 13.66 21.37 2.66
C MET A 489 12.50 21.93 3.49
N ALA A 490 12.72 22.19 4.78
CA ALA A 490 11.72 22.77 5.67
C ALA A 490 11.27 24.17 5.21
N GLU A 491 12.13 24.94 4.51
CA GLU A 491 11.79 26.25 3.96
C GLU A 491 11.18 26.20 2.54
N SER A 492 11.22 25.05 1.87
CA SER A 492 10.82 24.92 0.47
C SER A 492 9.32 24.68 0.33
N SER A 493 8.63 25.54 -0.44
CA SER A 493 7.21 25.35 -0.75
C SER A 493 6.95 24.10 -1.60
N SER A 494 7.89 23.69 -2.46
CA SER A 494 7.75 22.43 -3.22
C SER A 494 7.60 21.23 -2.27
N THR A 495 8.23 21.29 -1.08
CA THR A 495 8.18 20.21 -0.10
C THR A 495 6.79 20.04 0.52
N THR A 496 6.14 21.15 0.88
CA THR A 496 4.79 21.16 1.47
C THR A 496 3.70 20.97 0.42
N GLN A 497 3.90 21.52 -0.78
CA GLN A 497 3.03 21.29 -1.94
C GLN A 497 3.03 19.81 -2.36
N CYS A 498 4.20 19.16 -2.38
CA CYS A 498 4.29 17.74 -2.70
C CYS A 498 3.52 16.88 -1.69
N LEU A 499 3.66 17.15 -0.38
CA LEU A 499 2.85 16.47 0.63
C LEU A 499 1.34 16.65 0.37
N SER A 500 0.91 17.88 0.11
CA SER A 500 -0.50 18.21 -0.17
C SER A 500 -1.03 17.47 -1.41
N MET A 501 -0.24 17.45 -2.49
CA MET A 501 -0.57 16.72 -3.72
C MET A 501 -0.67 15.21 -3.46
N ARG A 502 0.36 14.62 -2.83
CA ARG A 502 0.41 13.18 -2.52
C ARG A 502 -0.75 12.76 -1.63
N ALA A 503 -1.11 13.57 -0.64
CA ALA A 503 -2.24 13.29 0.25
C ALA A 503 -3.59 13.30 -0.49
N LEU A 504 -3.79 14.23 -1.43
CA LEU A 504 -4.99 14.27 -2.25
C LEU A 504 -5.05 13.12 -3.26
N SER A 505 -3.92 12.79 -3.91
CA SER A 505 -3.79 11.61 -4.77
C SER A 505 -4.07 10.33 -3.99
N TYR A 506 -3.55 10.19 -2.77
CA TYR A 506 -3.80 9.04 -1.90
C TYR A 506 -5.29 8.89 -1.54
N ALA A 507 -5.94 10.00 -1.16
CA ALA A 507 -7.37 10.02 -0.82
C ALA A 507 -8.25 9.53 -1.98
N THR A 508 -7.96 10.03 -3.18
CA THR A 508 -8.83 9.88 -4.36
C THR A 508 -8.44 8.73 -5.27
N GLY A 509 -7.19 8.25 -5.18
CA GLY A 509 -6.59 7.32 -6.15
C GLY A 509 -6.32 7.94 -7.52
N ARG A 510 -6.32 9.28 -7.64
CA ARG A 510 -6.00 10.02 -8.88
C ARG A 510 -4.49 10.24 -9.00
N SER A 511 -4.00 10.51 -10.21
CA SER A 511 -2.59 10.88 -10.42
C SER A 511 -2.29 12.27 -9.83
N GLY A 512 -1.01 12.59 -9.65
CA GLY A 512 -0.58 13.94 -9.25
C GLY A 512 -1.02 15.00 -10.26
N GLU A 513 -0.92 14.68 -11.56
CA GLU A 513 -1.38 15.54 -12.65
C GLU A 513 -2.87 15.87 -12.53
N ASP A 514 -3.71 14.86 -12.30
CA ASP A 514 -5.16 15.00 -12.20
C ASP A 514 -5.58 15.93 -11.05
N VAL A 515 -4.77 16.06 -9.99
CA VAL A 515 -5.11 16.84 -8.78
C VAL A 515 -4.33 18.15 -8.65
N SER A 516 -3.39 18.42 -9.56
CA SER A 516 -2.47 19.57 -9.54
C SER A 516 -3.17 20.93 -9.36
N ASN A 517 -4.32 21.13 -10.02
CA ASN A 517 -5.11 22.37 -9.95
C ASN A 517 -5.64 22.71 -8.54
N TYR A 518 -5.66 21.75 -7.61
CA TYR A 518 -6.15 21.96 -6.24
C TYR A 518 -5.02 22.19 -5.23
N VAL A 519 -3.76 21.93 -5.61
CA VAL A 519 -2.61 21.89 -4.69
C VAL A 519 -2.31 23.25 -4.09
N GLU A 520 -2.37 24.33 -4.89
CA GLU A 520 -2.09 25.69 -4.39
C GLU A 520 -3.10 26.12 -3.32
N GLY A 521 -4.38 25.79 -3.52
CA GLY A 521 -5.44 26.07 -2.55
C GLY A 521 -5.31 25.23 -1.27
N LEU A 522 -4.88 23.97 -1.40
CA LEU A 522 -4.56 23.11 -0.26
C LEU A 522 -3.37 23.66 0.52
N GLU A 523 -2.29 24.00 -0.15
CA GLU A 523 -1.06 24.51 0.45
C GLU A 523 -1.31 25.79 1.26
N ARG A 524 -2.07 26.76 0.73
CA ARG A 524 -2.40 27.99 1.48
C ARG A 524 -3.10 27.69 2.81
N LYS A 525 -4.04 26.75 2.82
CA LYS A 525 -4.76 26.37 4.04
C LYS A 525 -3.90 25.50 4.96
N PHE A 526 -3.04 24.66 4.41
CA PHE A 526 -2.07 23.87 5.17
C PHE A 526 -1.09 24.79 5.92
N ALA A 527 -0.56 25.81 5.24
CA ALA A 527 0.28 26.84 5.85
C ALA A 527 -0.48 27.64 6.92
N ALA A 528 -1.73 28.04 6.66
CA ALA A 528 -2.57 28.74 7.64
C ALA A 528 -2.87 27.87 8.88
N GLY A 529 -2.92 26.55 8.73
CA GLY A 529 -3.03 25.57 9.81
C GLY A 529 -1.71 25.22 10.49
N GLY A 530 -0.64 25.99 10.26
CA GLY A 530 0.68 25.74 10.85
C GLY A 530 1.34 24.43 10.39
N TYR A 531 1.02 23.98 9.17
CA TYR A 531 1.53 22.74 8.59
C TYR A 531 1.23 21.47 9.42
N GLY A 532 0.13 21.48 10.17
CA GLY A 532 -0.32 20.31 10.94
C GLY A 532 -0.98 19.24 10.08
N ILE A 533 -0.51 17.98 10.17
CA ILE A 533 -1.03 16.88 9.33
C ILE A 533 -2.53 16.63 9.53
N ARG A 534 -3.05 16.81 10.75
CA ARG A 534 -4.47 16.61 11.06
C ARG A 534 -5.34 17.62 10.31
N ALA A 535 -4.90 18.87 10.25
CA ALA A 535 -5.60 19.93 9.52
C ALA A 535 -5.61 19.65 8.01
N LEU A 536 -4.48 19.23 7.44
CA LEU A 536 -4.39 18.84 6.02
C LEU A 536 -5.35 17.69 5.68
N PHE A 537 -5.31 16.61 6.47
CA PHE A 537 -6.15 15.44 6.21
C PHE A 537 -7.64 15.74 6.45
N SER A 538 -7.98 16.55 7.46
CA SER A 538 -9.36 17.01 7.67
C SER A 538 -9.85 17.88 6.50
N GLN A 539 -9.00 18.76 5.98
CA GLN A 539 -9.33 19.58 4.82
C GLN A 539 -9.56 18.71 3.57
N ILE A 540 -8.68 17.75 3.28
CA ILE A 540 -8.85 16.83 2.15
C ILE A 540 -10.12 15.98 2.34
N ALA A 541 -10.36 15.50 3.56
CA ALA A 541 -11.55 14.72 3.90
C ALA A 541 -12.86 15.52 3.73
N THR A 542 -12.81 16.86 3.76
CA THR A 542 -14.00 17.71 3.68
C THR A 542 -14.12 18.50 2.38
N MET A 543 -13.08 18.57 1.54
CA MET A 543 -13.13 19.36 0.32
C MET A 543 -14.07 18.73 -0.73
N PRO A 544 -15.00 19.49 -1.34
CA PRO A 544 -15.92 18.97 -2.36
C PRO A 544 -15.21 18.29 -3.55
N GLU A 545 -14.05 18.80 -3.96
CA GLU A 545 -13.25 18.33 -5.08
C GLU A 545 -12.73 16.90 -4.86
N ALA A 546 -12.51 16.51 -3.60
CA ALA A 546 -12.15 15.15 -3.23
C ALA A 546 -13.34 14.17 -3.34
N TYR A 547 -14.53 14.61 -3.74
CA TYR A 547 -15.73 13.78 -3.96
C TYR A 547 -16.41 14.04 -5.31
N GLN A 548 -15.82 14.89 -6.16
CA GLN A 548 -16.30 15.12 -7.51
C GLN A 548 -16.06 13.87 -8.37
N VAL A 549 -17.06 13.57 -9.20
CA VAL A 549 -16.97 12.49 -10.18
C VAL A 549 -16.36 13.07 -11.45
N VAL A 550 -15.12 12.72 -11.74
CA VAL A 550 -14.48 13.08 -13.00
C VAL A 550 -14.85 12.02 -14.02
N THR A 551 -15.91 12.26 -14.79
CA THR A 551 -16.19 11.43 -15.96
C THR A 551 -15.16 11.74 -17.03
N LYS A 552 -14.07 10.96 -17.13
CA LYS A 552 -13.33 10.89 -18.39
C LYS A 552 -14.35 10.35 -19.42
N PRO A 553 -14.53 10.98 -20.59
CA PRO A 553 -15.35 10.41 -21.65
C PRO A 553 -14.87 8.97 -21.87
N LEU A 554 -15.77 7.99 -21.77
CA LEU A 554 -15.43 6.62 -22.13
C LEU A 554 -14.87 6.68 -23.56
N ALA A 555 -13.62 6.28 -23.75
CA ALA A 555 -13.10 6.06 -25.08
C ALA A 555 -14.06 5.09 -25.77
N ALA A 556 -14.48 5.43 -27.01
CA ALA A 556 -15.42 4.62 -27.75
C ALA A 556 -14.97 3.15 -27.73
N PRO A 557 -15.86 2.19 -27.48
CA PRO A 557 -15.49 0.79 -27.38
C PRO A 557 -14.73 0.39 -28.64
N THR A 558 -13.44 0.07 -28.49
CA THR A 558 -12.68 -0.59 -29.54
C THR A 558 -13.29 -1.97 -29.70
N HIS A 559 -14.04 -2.17 -30.79
CA HIS A 559 -14.50 -3.49 -31.18
C HIS A 559 -13.27 -4.39 -31.37
N VAL A 560 -12.98 -5.22 -30.36
CA VAL A 560 -12.07 -6.36 -30.53
C VAL A 560 -12.83 -7.36 -31.38
N SER A 561 -12.65 -7.26 -32.70
CA SER A 561 -13.07 -8.30 -33.62
C SER A 561 -12.21 -9.52 -33.32
N MET A 562 -12.78 -10.52 -32.65
CA MET A 562 -12.18 -11.84 -32.60
C MET A 562 -12.22 -12.39 -34.03
N LEU A 563 -11.10 -12.30 -34.73
CA LEU A 563 -10.87 -13.02 -35.98
C LEU A 563 -10.91 -14.52 -35.65
N THR A 564 -12.01 -15.16 -36.02
CA THR A 564 -12.07 -16.61 -36.17
C THR A 564 -11.11 -17.01 -37.29
N GLN A 565 -10.05 -17.72 -36.94
CA GLN A 565 -9.36 -18.65 -37.83
C GLN A 565 -9.52 -20.06 -37.30
#